data_AF-A0A3C0U9W4-F1
#
_entry.id   AF-A0A3C0U9W4-F1
#
_cell.length_a   1.000
_cell.length_b   1.000
_cell.length_c   1.000
_cell.angle_alpha   90.00
_cell.angle_beta   90.00
_cell.angle_gamma   90.00
#
_symmetry.space_group_name_H-M   'P 1'
#
loop_
_entity.id
_entity.type
_entity.pdbx_description
1 polymer ?
#
loop_
_entity_poly.entity_id
_entity_poly.type
_entity_poly.pdbx_seq_one_letter_code
_entity_poly.pdbx_strand_id
1 'polypeptide(L)'
;ACGYFVMQQMPRDPLTPRVLLSTASPYKFPRVVNESLGLDASGTDFECMDVLSKATGTTAPAALRGLETADVRFSNVVEIDGMEGFVEQAAKAL
;
A
#
# COMPACT_ATOMS: atom_id res chain seq x y z
N ALA A 1 -9.39 4.16 -5.65
CA ALA A 1 -10.23 3.57 -6.72
C ALA A 1 -11.69 3.44 -6.31
N CYS A 2 -12.05 2.53 -5.39
CA CYS A 2 -13.45 2.24 -5.04
C CYS A 2 -14.26 3.48 -4.61
N GLY A 3 -13.72 4.30 -3.70
CA GLY A 3 -14.41 5.51 -3.24
C GLY A 3 -14.65 6.52 -4.37
N TYR A 4 -13.70 6.69 -5.29
CA TYR A 4 -13.89 7.57 -6.45
C TYR A 4 -14.95 7.04 -7.41
N PHE A 5 -14.94 5.72 -7.67
CA PHE A 5 -15.92 5.07 -8.53
C PHE A 5 -17.36 5.28 -8.03
N VAL A 6 -17.61 5.03 -6.73
CA VAL A 6 -18.92 5.27 -6.13
C VAL A 6 -19.28 6.76 -6.15
N MET A 7 -18.32 7.65 -5.82
CA MET A 7 -18.53 9.09 -5.85
C MET A 7 -18.93 9.62 -7.24
N GLN A 8 -18.45 9.01 -8.33
CA GLN A 8 -18.84 9.36 -9.70
C GLN A 8 -20.29 8.92 -10.02
N GLN A 9 -20.77 7.84 -9.42
CA GLN A 9 -22.10 7.28 -9.69
C GLN A 9 -23.20 7.87 -8.79
N MET A 10 -22.85 8.37 -7.61
CA MET A 10 -23.81 8.98 -6.70
C MET A 10 -24.30 10.34 -7.22
N PRO A 11 -25.60 10.65 -7.10
CA PRO A 11 -26.13 11.97 -7.42
C PRO A 11 -25.34 13.09 -6.74
N ARG A 12 -25.02 14.14 -7.50
CA ARG A 12 -24.29 15.31 -7.00
C ARG A 12 -25.28 16.44 -6.72
N ASP A 13 -25.32 16.91 -5.48
CA ASP A 13 -25.85 18.23 -5.15
C ASP A 13 -24.77 19.30 -5.43
N PRO A 14 -25.01 20.26 -6.34
CA PRO A 14 -24.04 21.33 -6.64
C PRO A 14 -23.67 22.20 -5.43
N LEU A 15 -24.53 22.29 -4.42
CA LEU A 15 -24.33 23.13 -3.25
C LEU A 15 -23.56 22.42 -2.13
N THR A 16 -23.41 21.09 -2.21
CA THR A 16 -22.76 20.29 -1.17
C THR A 16 -21.38 19.78 -1.66
N PRO A 17 -20.26 20.27 -1.09
CA PRO A 17 -18.92 19.76 -1.38
C PRO A 17 -18.79 18.28 -1.00
N ARG A 18 -17.99 17.53 -1.77
CA ARG A 18 -17.70 16.12 -1.50
C ARG A 18 -16.19 15.94 -1.38
N VAL A 19 -15.76 15.20 -0.35
CA VAL A 19 -14.35 14.91 -0.08
C VAL A 19 -14.11 13.42 -0.27
N LEU A 20 -13.13 13.07 -1.10
CA LEU A 20 -12.69 11.69 -1.26
C LEU A 20 -11.45 11.45 -0.39
N LEU A 21 -11.51 10.45 0.49
CA LEU A 21 -10.37 10.04 1.29
C LEU A 21 -9.53 9.01 0.52
N SER A 22 -8.28 9.35 0.21
CA SER A 22 -7.29 8.39 -0.29
C SER A 22 -6.64 7.68 0.90
N THR A 23 -7.13 6.48 1.23
CA THR A 23 -6.73 5.74 2.45
C THR A 23 -5.33 5.12 2.36
N ALA A 24 -4.73 5.10 1.18
CA ALA A 24 -3.43 4.52 0.93
C ALA A 24 -2.67 5.32 -0.12
N SER A 25 -1.35 5.43 0.06
CA SER A 25 -0.46 5.93 -1.00
C SER A 25 -0.43 4.94 -2.18
N PRO A 26 -0.42 5.40 -3.44
CA PRO A 26 -0.24 4.55 -4.62
C PRO A 26 1.03 3.68 -4.56
N TYR A 27 2.08 4.17 -3.90
CA TYR A 27 3.34 3.44 -3.73
C TYR A 27 3.23 2.20 -2.82
N LYS A 28 2.11 1.99 -2.12
CA LYS A 28 1.85 0.71 -1.42
C LYS A 28 1.42 -0.42 -2.38
N PHE A 29 1.03 -0.10 -3.61
CA PHE A 29 0.54 -1.05 -4.61
C PHE A 29 1.12 -0.74 -6.01
N PRO A 30 2.45 -0.59 -6.15
CA PRO A 30 3.06 0.03 -7.33
C PRO A 30 2.80 -0.75 -8.62
N ARG A 31 2.82 -2.10 -8.59
CA ARG A 31 2.52 -2.93 -9.77
C ARG A 31 1.12 -2.70 -10.32
N VAL A 32 0.10 -2.85 -9.46
CA VAL A 32 -1.31 -2.69 -9.85
C VAL A 32 -1.60 -1.27 -10.33
N VAL A 33 -0.97 -0.27 -9.70
CA VAL A 33 -1.07 1.12 -10.16
C VAL A 33 -0.44 1.29 -11.53
N ASN A 34 0.75 0.73 -11.78
CA ASN A 34 1.40 0.78 -13.08
C ASN A 34 0.56 0.09 -14.16
N GLU A 35 0.08 -1.13 -13.92
CA GLU A 35 -0.81 -1.86 -14.84
C GLU A 35 -2.05 -1.03 -15.20
N SER A 36 -2.67 -0.42 -14.20
CA SER A 36 -3.87 0.40 -14.38
C SER A 36 -3.60 1.68 -15.20
N LEU A 37 -2.36 2.15 -15.22
CA LEU A 37 -1.92 3.32 -15.97
C LEU A 37 -1.27 2.94 -17.32
N GLY A 38 -1.18 1.65 -17.65
CA GLY A 38 -0.48 1.17 -18.85
C GLY A 38 1.04 1.33 -18.79
N LEU A 39 1.60 1.40 -17.59
CA LEU A 39 3.05 1.46 -17.35
C LEU A 39 3.62 0.04 -17.15
N ASP A 40 4.94 -0.09 -17.28
CA ASP A 40 5.63 -1.35 -16.99
C ASP A 40 5.49 -1.74 -15.51
N ALA A 41 5.05 -2.97 -15.29
CA ALA A 41 4.81 -3.57 -13.98
C ALA A 41 5.49 -4.95 -13.81
N SER A 42 6.40 -5.29 -14.74
CA SER A 42 7.08 -6.59 -14.76
C SER A 42 8.17 -6.74 -13.69
N GLY A 43 8.76 -5.63 -13.26
CA GLY A 43 9.81 -5.59 -12.23
C GLY A 43 9.33 -5.87 -10.81
N THR A 44 10.23 -5.78 -9.84
CA THR A 44 9.93 -5.80 -8.40
C THR A 44 9.03 -4.65 -7.99
N ASP A 45 8.48 -4.70 -6.77
CA ASP A 45 7.66 -3.59 -6.25
C ASP A 45 8.46 -2.28 -6.22
N PHE A 46 9.73 -2.32 -5.87
CA PHE A 46 10.62 -1.15 -5.81
C PHE A 46 10.94 -0.58 -7.20
N GLU A 47 11.23 -1.44 -8.18
CA GLU A 47 11.39 -1.01 -9.58
C GLU A 47 10.10 -0.40 -10.13
N CYS A 48 8.94 -0.98 -9.79
CA CYS A 48 7.64 -0.41 -10.15
C CYS A 48 7.40 0.95 -9.49
N MET A 49 7.88 1.17 -8.26
CA MET A 49 7.85 2.49 -7.62
C MET A 49 8.69 3.52 -8.40
N ASP A 50 9.82 3.12 -8.99
CA ASP A 50 10.65 4.02 -9.81
C ASP A 50 9.97 4.38 -11.13
N VAL A 51 9.35 3.40 -11.80
CA VAL A 51 8.52 3.64 -12.99
C VAL A 51 7.39 4.62 -12.67
N LEU A 52 6.67 4.39 -11.57
CA LEU A 52 5.56 5.24 -11.14
C LEU A 52 6.03 6.67 -10.82
N SER A 53 7.12 6.79 -10.07
CA SER A 53 7.77 8.07 -9.72
C SER A 53 8.13 8.88 -10.96
N LYS A 54 8.79 8.24 -11.92
CA LYS A 54 9.16 8.87 -13.19
C LYS A 54 7.94 9.31 -14.01
N ALA A 55 6.91 8.48 -14.09
CA ALA A 55 5.72 8.76 -14.90
C ALA A 55 4.85 9.88 -14.32
N THR A 56 4.81 10.02 -12.99
CA THR A 56 3.93 10.97 -12.29
C THR A 56 4.65 12.22 -11.79
N GLY A 57 5.98 12.24 -11.78
CA GLY A 57 6.78 13.32 -11.21
C GLY A 57 6.70 13.42 -9.68
N THR A 58 6.20 12.38 -8.99
CA THR A 58 6.13 12.34 -7.52
C THR A 58 7.26 11.50 -6.95
N THR A 59 7.60 11.72 -5.67
CA THR A 59 8.65 10.97 -4.98
C THR A 59 8.06 9.84 -4.14
N ALA A 60 8.61 8.63 -4.28
CA ALA A 60 8.31 7.51 -3.41
C ALA A 60 8.61 7.84 -1.93
N PRO A 61 7.70 7.55 -0.98
CA PRO A 61 7.96 7.78 0.44
C PRO A 61 9.19 7.03 0.94
N ALA A 62 10.07 7.71 1.69
CA ALA A 62 11.31 7.13 2.20
C ALA A 62 11.07 5.88 3.07
N ALA A 63 10.00 5.85 3.86
CA ALA A 63 9.62 4.71 4.68
C ALA A 63 9.32 3.45 3.86
N LEU A 64 8.76 3.60 2.65
CA LEU A 64 8.53 2.46 1.75
C LEU A 64 9.82 2.10 1.01
N ARG A 65 10.57 3.09 0.52
CA ARG A 65 11.83 2.82 -0.19
C ARG A 65 12.84 2.08 0.69
N GLY A 66 12.95 2.45 1.96
CA GLY A 66 13.88 1.81 2.89
C GLY A 66 13.62 0.32 3.12
N LEU A 67 12.45 -0.21 2.75
CA LEU A 67 12.13 -1.64 2.86
C LEU A 67 12.90 -2.50 1.85
N GLU A 68 13.40 -1.92 0.77
CA GLU A 68 14.13 -2.66 -0.29
C GLU A 68 15.37 -3.38 0.25
N THR A 69 16.03 -2.76 1.23
CA THR A 69 17.27 -3.27 1.84
C THR A 69 17.09 -3.61 3.31
N ALA A 70 15.86 -3.60 3.83
CA ALA A 70 15.60 -3.87 5.24
C ALA A 70 15.56 -5.38 5.50
N ASP A 71 16.17 -5.81 6.60
CA ASP A 71 16.09 -7.19 7.03
C ASP A 71 14.66 -7.54 7.49
N VAL A 72 14.19 -8.73 7.12
CA VAL A 72 12.92 -9.27 7.59
C VAL A 72 13.04 -9.60 9.06
N ARG A 73 12.29 -8.87 9.90
CA ARG A 73 12.35 -9.00 11.37
C ARG A 73 11.49 -10.13 11.94
N PHE A 74 10.46 -10.55 11.21
CA PHE A 74 9.46 -11.49 11.69
C PHE A 74 9.34 -12.66 10.72
N SER A 75 9.70 -13.85 11.18
CA SER A 75 9.68 -15.10 10.41
C SER A 75 8.84 -16.20 11.06
N ASN A 76 8.33 -15.97 12.27
CA ASN A 76 7.45 -16.91 12.96
C ASN A 76 6.09 -16.99 12.26
N VAL A 77 5.60 -18.21 12.08
CA VAL A 77 4.24 -18.51 11.62
C VAL A 77 3.57 -19.31 12.73
N VAL A 78 2.36 -18.91 13.12
CA VAL A 78 1.59 -19.56 14.16
C VAL A 78 0.17 -19.82 13.68
N GLU A 79 -0.38 -20.95 14.07
CA GLU A 79 -1.79 -21.25 13.88
C GLU A 79 -2.66 -20.33 14.75
N ILE A 80 -3.91 -20.12 14.33
CA ILE A 80 -4.85 -19.22 15.02
C ILE A 80 -4.99 -19.61 16.50
N ASP A 81 -5.16 -20.89 16.79
CA ASP A 81 -5.32 -21.42 18.15
C ASP A 81 -4.05 -21.29 19.01
N GLY A 82 -2.89 -21.04 18.38
CA GLY A 82 -1.59 -20.87 19.06
C GLY A 82 -1.21 -19.42 19.34
N MET A 83 -2.03 -18.44 18.93
CA MET A 83 -1.66 -17.02 18.96
C MET A 83 -1.42 -16.49 20.37
N GLU A 84 -2.27 -16.85 21.34
CA GLU A 84 -2.14 -16.39 22.74
C GLU A 84 -0.81 -16.84 23.35
N GLY A 85 -0.50 -18.14 23.24
CA GLY A 85 0.75 -18.70 23.76
C GLY A 85 2.00 -18.11 23.10
N PHE A 86 1.93 -17.81 21.79
CA PHE A 86 3.03 -17.14 21.09
C PHE A 86 3.27 -15.72 21.61
N VAL A 87 2.20 -14.94 21.80
CA VAL A 87 2.30 -13.58 22.31
C VAL A 87 2.86 -13.57 23.73
N GLU A 88 2.42 -14.48 24.60
CA GLU A 88 2.98 -14.62 25.94
C GLU A 88 4.49 -14.93 25.93
N GLN A 89 4.91 -15.87 25.09
CA GLN A 89 6.32 -16.26 24.99
C GLN A 89 7.18 -15.11 24.46
N ALA A 90 6.74 -14.44 23.40
CA ALA A 90 7.44 -13.28 22.83
C ALA A 90 7.55 -12.14 23.85
N ALA A 91 6.49 -11.84 24.59
CA ALA A 91 6.50 -10.80 25.62
C ALA A 91 7.45 -11.12 26.77
N LYS A 92 7.56 -12.39 27.18
CA LYS A 92 8.51 -12.83 28.22
C LYS A 92 9.98 -12.80 27.76
N ALA A 93 10.23 -12.80 26.45
CA ALA A 93 11.57 -12.79 25.87
C ALA A 93 12.11 -11.38 25.58
N LEU A 94 11.30 -10.33 25.78
CA LEU A 94 11.71 -8.91 25.74
C LEU A 94 12.39 -8.50 27.05
#